data_AF-A0A947G1M7-F1
#
_entry.id   AF-A0A947G1M7-F1
#
_cell.length_a   1.000
_cell.length_b   1.000
_cell.length_c   1.000
_cell.angle_alpha   90.00
_cell.angle_beta   90.00
_cell.angle_gamma   90.00
#
_symmetry.space_group_name_H-M   'P 1'
#
loop_
_entity.id
_entity.type
_entity.pdbx_description
1 polymer ?
#
loop_
_entity_poly.entity_id
_entity_poly.type
_entity_poly.pdbx_seq_one_letter_code
_entity_poly.pdbx_strand_id
1 'polypeptide(L)'
;MAEGIGRSIAPPGVRVSSAGSEPSRMRPQAIAALAEIGIDATTHRSQSFDDFQDAGVDCVITLCAEENCPVWLGDAWRVHWALPDPAAATGSDEQVLESFRRVRDDLVKRLTKVMGSPTVWPDHEHRGQGLKHGG
;
A
#
# COMPACT_ATOMS: atom_id res chain seq x y z
N MET A 1 0.54 -2.14 -7.40
CA MET A 1 -0.33 -3.32 -7.16
C MET A 1 -1.11 -3.21 -5.87
N ALA A 2 -0.43 -2.93 -4.73
CA ALA A 2 -1.10 -2.85 -3.43
C ALA A 2 -2.27 -1.86 -3.36
N GLU A 3 -2.17 -0.66 -3.93
CA GLU A 3 -3.29 0.30 -3.97
C GLU A 3 -4.53 -0.25 -4.70
N GLY A 4 -4.34 -0.89 -5.86
CA GLY A 4 -5.43 -1.49 -6.64
C GLY A 4 -6.16 -2.59 -5.86
N ILE A 5 -5.39 -3.49 -5.25
CA ILE A 5 -5.93 -4.56 -4.41
C ILE A 5 -6.60 -3.98 -3.16
N GLY A 6 -5.96 -3.03 -2.49
CA GLY A 6 -6.49 -2.41 -1.29
C GLY A 6 -7.81 -1.71 -1.55
N ARG A 7 -7.93 -0.96 -2.65
CA ARG A 7 -9.19 -0.30 -3.04
C ARG A 7 -10.31 -1.28 -3.39
N SER A 8 -9.99 -2.42 -4.00
CA SER A 8 -11.03 -3.40 -4.39
C SER A 8 -11.63 -4.15 -3.20
N ILE A 9 -10.94 -4.20 -2.06
CA ILE A 9 -11.39 -4.91 -0.85
C ILE A 9 -11.60 -4.02 0.37
N ALA A 10 -11.32 -2.72 0.26
CA ALA A 10 -11.44 -1.78 1.37
C ALA A 10 -12.90 -1.68 1.84
N PRO A 11 -13.14 -1.71 3.17
CA PRO A 11 -14.48 -1.46 3.70
C PRO A 11 -14.89 0.00 3.45
N PRO A 12 -16.20 0.31 3.50
CA PRO A 12 -16.70 1.68 3.35
C PRO A 12 -16.00 2.65 4.31
N GLY A 13 -15.60 3.81 3.78
CA GLY A 13 -14.91 4.87 4.55
C GLY A 13 -13.39 4.76 4.57
N VAL A 14 -12.80 3.62 4.17
CA VAL A 14 -11.34 3.49 4.07
C VAL A 14 -10.83 4.03 2.74
N ARG A 15 -9.90 4.98 2.81
CA ARG A 15 -9.19 5.52 1.64
C ARG A 15 -7.83 4.86 1.52
N VAL A 16 -7.51 4.34 0.33
CA VAL A 16 -6.23 3.70 0.04
C VAL A 16 -5.52 4.48 -1.08
N SER A 17 -4.27 4.83 -0.82
CA SER A 17 -3.37 5.49 -1.75
C SER A 17 -1.98 4.88 -1.64
N SER A 18 -1.17 5.00 -2.68
CA SER A 18 0.25 4.65 -2.67
C SER A 18 1.14 5.84 -2.99
N ALA A 19 2.30 5.85 -2.33
CA ALA A 19 3.37 6.79 -2.56
C ALA A 19 4.69 6.04 -2.79
N GLY A 20 5.59 6.65 -3.53
CA GLY A 20 6.91 6.12 -3.85
C GLY A 20 7.92 7.25 -3.92
N SER A 21 9.22 6.90 -3.85
CA SER A 21 10.32 7.86 -3.93
C SER A 21 10.39 8.58 -5.28
N GLU A 22 9.91 7.94 -6.35
CA GLU A 22 9.83 8.56 -7.68
C GLU A 22 8.47 8.27 -8.34
N PRO A 23 7.66 9.30 -8.66
CA PRO A 23 6.39 9.14 -9.34
C PRO A 23 6.59 8.52 -10.73
N SER A 24 6.37 7.21 -10.84
CA SER A 24 6.48 6.48 -12.10
C SER A 24 5.13 5.93 -12.53
N ARG A 25 4.95 5.77 -13.84
CA ARG A 25 3.78 5.07 -14.39
C ARG A 25 3.86 3.61 -13.96
N MET A 26 2.70 3.03 -13.66
CA MET A 26 2.60 1.62 -13.34
C MET A 26 3.14 0.76 -14.50
N ARG A 27 3.98 -0.23 -14.18
CA ARG A 27 4.54 -1.13 -15.17
C ARG A 27 3.44 -1.96 -15.87
N PRO A 28 3.54 -2.22 -17.19
CA PRO A 28 2.55 -3.02 -17.92
C PRO A 28 2.31 -4.40 -17.31
N GLN A 29 3.37 -5.06 -16.81
CA GLN A 29 3.27 -6.38 -16.16
C GLN A 29 2.42 -6.33 -14.88
N ALA A 30 2.51 -5.24 -14.13
CA ALA A 30 1.70 -5.04 -12.93
C ALA A 30 0.23 -4.80 -13.28
N ILE A 31 -0.05 -4.09 -14.38
CA ILE A 31 -1.41 -3.90 -14.89
C ILE A 31 -1.98 -5.24 -15.36
N ALA A 32 -1.21 -6.02 -16.14
CA ALA A 32 -1.61 -7.34 -16.62
C ALA A 32 -1.93 -8.30 -15.47
N ALA A 33 -1.05 -8.39 -14.46
CA ALA A 33 -1.27 -9.24 -13.30
C ALA A 33 -2.53 -8.84 -12.51
N LEU A 34 -2.85 -7.55 -12.39
CA LEU A 34 -4.08 -7.11 -11.74
C LEU A 34 -5.34 -7.36 -12.58
N ALA A 35 -5.24 -7.20 -13.90
CA ALA A 35 -6.35 -7.45 -14.81
C ALA A 35 -6.81 -8.92 -14.76
N GLU A 36 -5.88 -9.87 -14.55
CA GLU A 36 -6.20 -11.30 -14.35
C GLU A 36 -7.15 -11.57 -13.18
N ILE A 37 -7.18 -10.70 -12.17
CA ILE A 37 -8.08 -10.80 -11.01
C ILE A 37 -9.21 -9.75 -11.05
N GLY A 38 -9.46 -9.16 -12.21
CA GLY A 38 -10.56 -8.21 -12.43
C GLY A 38 -10.32 -6.80 -11.89
N ILE A 39 -9.06 -6.43 -11.59
CA ILE A 39 -8.71 -5.10 -11.09
C ILE A 39 -8.11 -4.27 -12.22
N ASP A 40 -8.82 -3.22 -12.63
CA ASP A 40 -8.29 -2.21 -13.55
C ASP A 40 -7.45 -1.18 -12.78
N ALA A 41 -6.15 -1.13 -13.08
CA ALA A 41 -5.20 -0.18 -12.50
C ALA A 41 -4.56 0.73 -13.57
N THR A 42 -5.13 0.80 -14.77
CA THR A 42 -4.57 1.59 -15.89
C THR A 42 -4.48 3.08 -15.60
N THR A 43 -5.37 3.60 -14.74
CA THR A 43 -5.42 5.01 -14.33
C THR A 43 -4.63 5.29 -13.05
N HIS A 44 -4.10 4.27 -12.39
CA HIS A 44 -3.40 4.43 -11.12
C HIS A 44 -2.04 5.12 -11.32
N ARG A 45 -1.72 6.05 -10.43
CA ARG A 45 -0.41 6.70 -10.36
C ARG A 45 0.05 6.77 -8.91
N SER A 46 1.34 6.53 -8.69
CA SER A 46 1.98 6.81 -7.41
C SER A 46 1.94 8.32 -7.16
N GLN A 47 1.50 8.71 -5.98
CA GLN A 47 1.59 10.08 -5.48
C GLN A 47 2.97 10.34 -4.85
N SER A 48 3.28 11.59 -4.56
CA SER A 48 4.46 11.93 -3.77
C SER A 48 4.20 11.61 -2.30
N PHE A 49 5.25 11.29 -1.56
CA PHE A 49 5.14 11.12 -0.10
C PHE A 49 4.68 12.41 0.59
N ASP A 50 5.11 13.56 0.07
CA ASP A 50 4.81 14.89 0.62
C ASP A 50 3.31 15.22 0.55
N ASP A 51 2.57 14.60 -0.37
CA ASP A 51 1.12 14.80 -0.52
C ASP A 51 0.33 14.31 0.70
N PHE A 52 0.96 13.52 1.59
CA PHE A 52 0.29 12.86 2.71
C PHE A 52 0.69 13.38 4.09
N GLN A 53 1.75 14.18 4.22
CA GLN A 53 2.28 14.60 5.53
C GLN A 53 1.22 15.28 6.42
N ASP A 54 0.29 16.02 5.82
CA ASP A 54 -0.81 16.71 6.51
C ASP A 54 -2.18 16.01 6.35
N ALA A 55 -2.24 14.88 5.64
CA ALA A 55 -3.51 14.26 5.20
C ALA A 55 -4.19 13.38 6.27
N GLY A 56 -3.61 13.27 7.47
CA GLY A 56 -4.13 12.41 8.54
C GLY A 56 -4.08 10.93 8.15
N VAL A 57 -2.88 10.37 7.99
CA VAL A 57 -2.69 8.96 7.68
C VAL A 57 -2.73 8.13 8.95
N ASP A 58 -3.67 7.19 9.01
CA ASP A 58 -3.81 6.27 10.14
C ASP A 58 -2.89 5.04 10.05
N CYS A 59 -2.53 4.61 8.83
CA CYS A 59 -1.67 3.44 8.61
C CYS A 59 -0.74 3.60 7.41
N VAL A 60 0.52 3.20 7.59
CA VAL A 60 1.55 3.14 6.54
C VAL A 60 2.02 1.69 6.40
N ILE A 61 1.91 1.16 5.18
CA ILE A 61 2.42 -0.17 4.82
C ILE A 61 3.64 0.01 3.91
N THR A 62 4.82 -0.38 4.37
CA THR A 62 6.04 -0.37 3.55
C THR A 62 6.26 -1.74 2.91
N LEU A 63 6.52 -1.75 1.59
CA LEU A 63 6.61 -2.98 0.79
C LEU A 63 8.04 -3.34 0.35
N CYS A 64 8.93 -2.36 0.25
CA CYS A 64 10.31 -2.55 -0.19
C CYS A 64 11.15 -3.11 0.96
N ALA A 65 12.05 -4.05 0.66
CA ALA A 65 12.92 -4.68 1.65
C ALA A 65 13.96 -3.70 2.24
N GLU A 66 14.60 -2.86 1.42
CA GLU A 66 15.64 -1.91 1.85
C GLU A 66 15.66 -0.64 0.98
N GLU A 67 16.18 0.43 1.59
CA GLU A 67 16.59 1.73 1.01
C GLU A 67 15.54 2.86 0.91
N ASN A 68 15.74 3.84 1.80
CA ASN A 68 15.22 5.21 1.74
C ASN A 68 13.70 5.40 1.71
N CYS A 69 12.94 4.58 2.45
CA CYS A 69 11.59 5.01 2.81
C CYS A 69 11.71 6.27 3.68
N PRO A 70 11.16 7.43 3.25
CA PRO A 70 11.14 8.62 4.09
C PRO A 70 10.53 8.26 5.45
N VAL A 71 11.18 8.73 6.52
CA VAL A 71 10.71 8.47 7.87
C VAL A 71 9.33 9.12 8.02
N TRP A 72 8.29 8.30 8.15
CA TRP A 72 6.98 8.80 8.55
C TRP A 72 7.08 9.27 10.02
N LEU A 73 6.92 10.57 10.24
CA LEU A 73 7.01 11.21 11.56
C LEU A 73 5.65 11.41 12.26
N GLY A 74 4.53 11.02 11.63
CA GLY A 74 3.20 11.11 12.22
C GLY A 74 2.75 9.87 13.00
N ASP A 75 1.64 9.97 13.73
CA ASP A 75 1.05 8.93 14.60
C ASP A 75 0.35 7.77 13.83
N ALA A 76 0.89 7.38 12.67
CA ALA A 76 0.34 6.29 11.86
C ALA A 76 0.81 4.94 12.39
N TRP A 77 -0.07 3.93 12.35
CA TRP A 77 0.31 2.55 12.57
C TRP A 77 1.17 2.04 11.40
N ARG A 78 2.29 1.39 11.70
CA ARG A 78 3.30 1.02 10.70
C ARG A 78 3.37 -0.49 10.55
N VAL A 79 3.21 -0.94 9.31
CA VAL A 79 3.38 -2.34 8.93
C VAL A 79 4.49 -2.43 7.90
N HIS A 80 5.40 -3.38 8.10
CA HIS A 80 6.44 -3.67 7.14
C HIS A 80 6.20 -5.05 6.52
N TRP A 81 6.08 -5.08 5.20
CA TRP A 81 5.95 -6.29 4.40
C TRP A 81 7.11 -6.35 3.43
N ALA A 82 8.23 -6.94 3.85
CA ALA A 82 9.30 -7.27 2.92
C ALA A 82 8.74 -8.18 1.80
N LEU A 83 8.64 -7.62 0.60
CA LEU A 83 8.25 -8.33 -0.62
C LEU A 83 9.41 -8.26 -1.61
N PRO A 84 9.66 -9.33 -2.38
CA PRO A 84 10.62 -9.26 -3.46
C PRO A 84 10.15 -8.24 -4.49
N ASP A 85 11.08 -7.46 -5.06
CA ASP A 85 10.75 -6.56 -6.16
C ASP A 85 10.53 -7.38 -7.45
N PRO A 86 9.29 -7.49 -7.97
CA PRO A 86 9.04 -8.24 -9.19
C PRO A 86 9.66 -7.55 -10.41
N ALA A 87 10.04 -6.27 -10.33
CA ALA A 87 10.73 -5.56 -11.40
C ALA A 87 12.20 -5.97 -11.56
N ALA A 88 12.79 -6.60 -10.55
CA ALA A 88 14.15 -7.15 -10.60
C ALA A 88 14.22 -8.56 -11.23
N ALA A 89 13.08 -9.19 -11.51
CA ALA A 89 13.03 -10.49 -12.16
C ALA A 89 13.60 -10.44 -13.58
N THR A 90 14.36 -11.46 -13.95
CA THR A 90 14.96 -11.62 -15.29
C THR A 90 14.48 -12.91 -15.96
N GLY A 91 14.51 -12.96 -17.29
CA GLY A 91 14.07 -14.10 -18.08
C GLY A 91 13.07 -13.73 -19.16
N SER A 92 12.26 -14.69 -19.58
CA SER A 92 11.17 -14.48 -20.53
C SER A 92 10.05 -13.62 -19.95
N ASP A 93 9.23 -13.03 -20.83
CA ASP A 93 8.08 -12.21 -20.44
C ASP A 93 7.14 -12.94 -19.47
N GLU A 94 6.94 -14.25 -19.67
CA GLU A 94 6.11 -15.09 -18.79
C GLU A 94 6.76 -15.27 -17.41
N GLN A 95 8.08 -15.44 -17.33
CA GLN A 95 8.78 -15.56 -16.04
C GLN A 95 8.76 -14.25 -15.25
N VAL A 96 8.89 -13.12 -15.96
CA VAL A 96 8.73 -11.79 -15.36
C VAL A 96 7.29 -11.64 -14.87
N LEU A 97 6.28 -11.90 -15.70
CA LEU A 97 4.86 -11.79 -15.33
C LEU A 97 4.51 -12.69 -14.14
N GLU A 98 5.02 -13.92 -14.09
CA GLU A 98 4.87 -14.83 -12.96
C GLU A 98 5.42 -14.25 -11.65
N SER A 99 6.50 -13.48 -11.71
CA SER A 99 7.03 -12.78 -10.54
C SER A 99 6.05 -11.69 -10.04
N PHE A 100 5.40 -10.97 -10.95
CA PHE A 100 4.33 -10.03 -10.58
C PHE A 100 3.10 -10.74 -9.99
N ARG A 101 2.70 -11.89 -10.53
CA ARG A 101 1.59 -12.70 -9.99
C ARG A 101 1.85 -13.16 -8.57
N ARG A 102 3.05 -13.66 -8.27
CA ARG A 102 3.43 -14.09 -6.91
C ARG A 102 3.31 -12.95 -5.91
N VAL A 103 3.83 -11.77 -6.26
CA VAL A 103 3.74 -10.57 -5.39
C VAL A 103 2.30 -10.10 -5.25
N ARG A 104 1.51 -10.12 -6.34
CA ARG A 104 0.06 -9.83 -6.30
C ARG A 104 -0.65 -10.75 -5.31
N ASP A 105 -0.44 -12.06 -5.40
CA ASP A 105 -1.15 -13.04 -4.58
C ASP A 105 -0.76 -12.90 -3.10
N ASP A 106 0.50 -12.59 -2.81
CA ASP A 106 0.96 -12.26 -1.47
C ASP A 106 0.31 -10.99 -0.92
N LEU A 107 0.19 -9.94 -1.75
CA LEU A 107 -0.51 -8.70 -1.40
C LEU A 107 -1.99 -8.96 -1.13
N VAL A 108 -2.68 -9.75 -1.95
CA VAL A 108 -4.10 -10.12 -1.74
C VAL A 108 -4.27 -10.79 -0.37
N LYS A 109 -3.44 -11.79 -0.05
CA LYS A 109 -3.52 -12.50 1.24
C LYS A 109 -3.31 -11.54 2.43
N ARG A 110 -2.28 -10.70 2.37
CA ARG A 110 -1.91 -9.79 3.46
C ARG A 110 -2.93 -8.66 3.64
N LEU A 111 -3.37 -8.04 2.55
CA LEU A 111 -4.37 -6.96 2.58
C LEU A 111 -5.73 -7.47 3.03
N THR A 112 -6.16 -8.65 2.60
CA THR A 112 -7.43 -9.25 3.07
C THR A 112 -7.42 -9.44 4.58
N LYS A 113 -6.29 -9.87 5.16
CA LYS A 113 -6.15 -10.03 6.60
C LYS A 113 -6.20 -8.69 7.36
N VAL A 114 -5.58 -7.64 6.82
CA VAL A 114 -5.59 -6.30 7.44
C VAL A 114 -6.97 -5.64 7.32
N MET A 115 -7.57 -5.67 6.13
CA MET A 115 -8.84 -4.99 5.85
C MET A 115 -10.06 -5.75 6.38
N GLY A 116 -9.97 -7.07 6.53
CA GLY A 116 -11.06 -7.90 7.05
C GLY A 116 -11.10 -8.05 8.57
N SER A 117 -10.16 -7.46 9.31
CA SER A 117 -10.04 -7.63 10.76
C SER A 117 -10.26 -6.29 11.48
N PRO A 118 -11.45 -6.05 12.11
CA PRO A 118 -11.72 -4.80 12.82
C PRO A 118 -10.76 -4.53 13.99
N THR A 119 -10.11 -5.57 14.52
CA THR A 119 -9.11 -5.48 15.60
C THR A 119 -7.76 -4.90 15.20
N VAL A 120 -7.47 -4.76 13.90
CA VAL A 120 -6.18 -4.22 13.44
C VAL A 120 -6.18 -2.69 13.47
N TRP A 121 -7.37 -2.09 13.49
CA TRP A 121 -7.53 -0.64 13.52
C TRP A 121 -7.94 -0.18 14.92
N PRO A 122 -7.17 0.68 15.59
CA PRO A 122 -7.66 1.30 16.82
C PRO A 122 -8.87 2.18 16.48
N ASP A 123 -9.93 2.10 17.27
CA ASP A 123 -11.11 2.96 17.13
C ASP A 123 -10.69 4.43 16.98
N HIS A 124 -11.15 5.05 15.88
CA HIS A 124 -10.86 6.47 15.58
C HIS A 124 -11.38 7.43 16.67
N GLU A 125 -12.21 6.97 17.60
CA GLU A 125 -12.87 7.79 18.64
C GLU A 125 -11.92 8.39 19.70
N HIS A 126 -10.66 7.93 19.82
CA HIS A 126 -9.77 8.41 20.89
C HIS A 126 -8.80 9.55 20.52
N ARG A 127 -8.75 10.00 19.26
CA ARG A 127 -7.79 11.05 18.83
C ARG A 127 -8.25 12.49 19.12
N GLY A 128 -9.33 12.69 19.88
CA GLY A 128 -9.97 13.98 20.12
C GLY A 128 -9.97 14.53 21.56
N GLN A 129 -9.28 13.92 22.53
CA GLN A 129 -9.18 14.49 23.88
C GLN A 129 -7.83 15.19 24.06
N GLY A 130 -7.87 16.50 23.84
CA GLY A 130 -6.73 17.39 23.86
C GLY A 130 -5.89 17.32 25.13
N LEU A 131 -4.59 17.51 24.92
CA LEU A 131 -3.62 17.97 25.90
C LEU A 131 -4.20 19.18 26.66
N LYS A 132 -4.82 18.92 27.82
CA LYS A 132 -5.00 19.95 28.83
C LYS A 132 -3.66 20.09 29.55
N HIS A 133 -2.98 21.19 29.27
CA HIS A 133 -1.86 21.68 30.08
C HIS A 133 -2.29 21.72 31.56
N GLY A 134 -1.63 20.92 32.40
CA GLY A 134 -1.64 21.07 33.86
C GLY A 134 -0.43 21.90 34.27
N GLY A 135 -0.69 22.97 35.01
CA GLY A 135 0.28 23.99 35.43
C GLY A 135 0.99 23.69 36.74
#